data_AF-A0A8T1VDN3-F1
#
_entry.id   AF-A0A8T1VDN3-F1
#
_cell.length_a   1.000
_cell.length_b   1.000
_cell.length_c   1.000
_cell.angle_alpha   90.00
_cell.angle_beta   90.00
_cell.angle_gamma   90.00
#
_symmetry.space_group_name_H-M   'P 1'
#
loop_
_entity.id
_entity.type
_entity.pdbx_description
1 polymer ?
#
loop_
_entity_poly.entity_id
_entity_poly.type
_entity_poly.pdbx_seq_one_letter_code
_entity_poly.pdbx_strand_id
1 'polypeptide(L)'
;MKIKMNKELTLRMPPQSYQQLKMLSKTDDNYKYFVQYYFKYYVKYPSKIPSNLPATAYDEIMKARMYDWLHVKNLSPPQVVKELERTGVAESNAYYIARYYKMWSEEQQRLSKADTDFFLKKYVWKN
;
A
#
# COMPACT_ATOMS: atom_id res chain seq x y z
N MET A 1 12.24 -14.29 -15.77
CA MET A 1 10.95 -13.55 -15.65
C MET A 1 11.01 -12.35 -14.70
N LYS A 2 11.54 -12.51 -13.47
CA LYS A 2 11.62 -11.45 -12.43
C LYS A 2 12.20 -10.10 -12.88
N ILE A 3 13.34 -10.10 -13.58
CA ILE A 3 14.00 -8.87 -14.08
C ILE A 3 13.12 -8.14 -15.10
N LYS A 4 12.43 -8.90 -15.97
CA LYS A 4 11.51 -8.37 -16.98
C LYS A 4 10.31 -7.66 -16.32
N MET A 5 9.70 -8.28 -15.31
CA MET A 5 8.54 -7.74 -14.60
C MET A 5 8.87 -6.48 -13.78
N ASN A 6 10.05 -6.39 -13.16
CA ASN A 6 10.48 -5.17 -12.46
C ASN A 6 10.66 -3.99 -13.44
N LYS A 7 11.24 -4.25 -14.62
CA LYS A 7 11.37 -3.24 -15.68
C LYS A 7 10.00 -2.80 -16.21
N GLU A 8 9.05 -3.74 -16.34
CA GLU A 8 7.71 -3.46 -16.86
C GLU A 8 6.78 -2.77 -15.84
N LEU A 9 7.03 -2.94 -14.52
CA LEU A 9 6.40 -2.14 -13.47
C LEU A 9 6.75 -0.65 -13.60
N THR A 10 7.98 -0.37 -14.03
CA THR A 10 8.43 0.98 -14.36
C THR A 10 7.75 1.51 -15.63
N LEU A 11 7.46 0.62 -16.59
CA LEU A 11 6.79 0.94 -17.87
C LEU A 11 5.25 0.98 -17.79
N ARG A 12 4.65 0.78 -16.61
CA ARG A 12 3.19 0.84 -16.39
C ARG A 12 2.37 -0.19 -17.19
N MET A 13 2.93 -1.37 -17.46
CA MET A 13 2.21 -2.38 -18.23
C MET A 13 1.09 -3.05 -17.41
N PRO A 14 -0.16 -3.11 -17.91
CA PRO A 14 -1.27 -3.68 -17.15
C PRO A 14 -1.09 -5.20 -16.99
N PRO A 15 -1.43 -5.79 -15.83
CA PRO A 15 -1.26 -7.22 -15.57
C PRO A 15 -1.97 -8.15 -16.55
N GLN A 16 -3.03 -7.67 -17.23
CA GLN A 16 -3.74 -8.41 -18.28
C GLN A 16 -2.82 -8.83 -19.44
N SER A 17 -1.75 -8.07 -19.71
CA SER A 17 -0.72 -8.43 -20.71
C SER A 17 0.02 -9.74 -20.36
N TYR A 18 -0.03 -10.17 -19.09
CA TYR A 18 0.63 -11.38 -18.60
C TYR A 18 -0.30 -12.59 -18.47
N GLN A 19 -1.62 -12.42 -18.53
CA GLN A 19 -2.55 -13.56 -18.61
C GLN A 19 -2.29 -14.40 -19.87
N GLN A 20 -1.70 -13.79 -20.90
CA GLN A 20 -1.27 -14.46 -22.13
C GLN A 20 0.02 -15.29 -21.98
N LEU A 21 0.77 -15.18 -20.85
CA LEU A 21 2.03 -15.89 -20.66
C LEU A 21 1.89 -17.39 -20.33
N LYS A 22 0.73 -18.01 -20.55
CA LYS A 22 0.46 -19.43 -20.23
C LYS A 22 0.98 -19.79 -18.82
N MET A 23 0.38 -19.21 -17.79
CA MET A 23 0.65 -19.68 -16.42
C MET A 23 0.03 -21.06 -16.25
N LEU A 24 0.84 -22.09 -16.44
CA LEU A 24 0.41 -23.49 -16.52
C LEU A 24 -0.13 -24.02 -15.18
N SER A 25 0.21 -23.37 -14.06
CA SER A 25 -0.28 -23.75 -12.73
C SER A 25 -0.14 -22.60 -11.72
N LYS A 26 -1.02 -22.60 -10.69
CA LYS A 26 -0.89 -21.76 -9.49
C LYS A 26 0.32 -22.12 -8.62
N THR A 27 0.92 -23.28 -8.83
CA THR A 27 2.12 -23.75 -8.12
C THR A 27 3.43 -23.34 -8.78
N ASP A 28 3.39 -22.81 -10.00
CA ASP A 28 4.56 -22.34 -10.73
C ASP A 28 5.15 -21.08 -10.06
N ASP A 29 6.47 -21.01 -9.93
CA ASP A 29 7.17 -19.82 -9.44
C ASP A 29 6.86 -18.58 -10.31
N ASN A 30 6.61 -18.77 -11.61
CA ASN A 30 6.17 -17.73 -12.51
C ASN A 30 4.82 -17.12 -12.10
N TYR A 31 3.90 -17.95 -11.57
CA TYR A 31 2.63 -17.47 -11.02
C TYR A 31 2.86 -16.64 -9.75
N LYS A 32 3.75 -17.07 -8.85
CA LYS A 32 4.12 -16.30 -7.65
C LYS A 32 4.67 -14.92 -8.01
N TYR A 33 5.57 -14.84 -8.99
CA TYR A 33 6.11 -13.55 -9.45
C TYR A 33 5.05 -12.66 -10.07
N PHE A 34 4.12 -13.24 -10.82
CA PHE A 34 2.99 -12.48 -11.38
C PHE A 34 2.06 -11.95 -10.30
N VAL A 35 1.70 -12.74 -9.30
CA VAL A 35 0.85 -12.27 -8.18
C VAL A 35 1.54 -11.11 -7.45
N GLN A 36 2.84 -11.20 -7.21
CA GLN A 36 3.62 -10.10 -6.62
C GLN A 36 3.63 -8.85 -7.51
N TYR A 37 3.82 -9.02 -8.83
CA TYR A 37 3.76 -7.92 -9.79
C TYR A 37 2.38 -7.26 -9.81
N TYR A 38 1.33 -8.08 -9.93
CA TYR A 38 -0.07 -7.68 -9.94
C TYR A 38 -0.39 -6.84 -8.70
N PHE A 39 -0.02 -7.33 -7.52
CA PHE A 39 -0.22 -6.64 -6.25
C PHE A 39 0.48 -5.28 -6.22
N LYS A 40 1.79 -5.25 -6.54
CA LYS A 40 2.59 -4.01 -6.56
C LYS A 40 2.06 -2.99 -7.57
N TYR A 41 1.65 -3.46 -8.74
CA TYR A 41 1.10 -2.63 -9.80
C TYR A 41 -0.15 -1.90 -9.31
N TYR A 42 -1.10 -2.61 -8.68
CA TYR A 42 -2.32 -1.97 -8.22
C TYR A 42 -2.15 -1.14 -6.95
N VAL A 43 -1.21 -1.48 -6.06
CA VAL A 43 -0.82 -0.57 -4.97
C VAL A 43 -0.36 0.77 -5.55
N LYS A 44 0.43 0.75 -6.63
CA LYS A 44 0.96 1.96 -7.30
C LYS A 44 -0.05 2.68 -8.21
N TYR A 45 -0.96 1.94 -8.85
CA TYR A 45 -1.92 2.45 -9.84
C TYR A 45 -3.38 2.13 -9.46
N PRO A 46 -3.92 2.75 -8.39
CA PRO A 46 -5.29 2.55 -7.90
C PRO A 46 -6.40 2.65 -8.95
N SER A 47 -6.34 3.68 -9.79
CA SER A 47 -7.36 3.96 -10.81
C SER A 47 -7.39 2.91 -11.94
N LYS A 48 -6.47 1.95 -11.90
CA LYS A 48 -6.41 0.82 -12.83
C LYS A 48 -6.94 -0.46 -12.23
N ILE A 49 -7.29 -0.48 -10.93
CA ILE A 49 -7.86 -1.66 -10.28
C ILE A 49 -9.15 -2.05 -11.03
N PRO A 50 -9.24 -3.28 -11.54
CA PRO A 50 -10.42 -3.71 -12.27
C PRO A 50 -11.61 -3.87 -11.32
N SER A 51 -12.81 -3.52 -11.78
CA SER A 51 -14.03 -3.56 -10.97
C SER A 51 -14.46 -4.98 -10.57
N ASN A 52 -13.99 -5.99 -11.29
CA ASN A 52 -14.28 -7.40 -11.04
C ASN A 52 -13.26 -8.08 -10.09
N LEU A 53 -12.40 -7.31 -9.44
CA LEU A 53 -11.46 -7.86 -8.47
C LEU A 53 -12.22 -8.42 -7.26
N PRO A 54 -11.86 -9.63 -6.74
CA PRO A 54 -12.42 -10.11 -5.48
C PRO A 54 -12.24 -9.09 -4.35
N ALA A 55 -13.28 -8.88 -3.54
CA ALA A 55 -13.28 -7.89 -2.47
C ALA A 55 -12.11 -8.07 -1.48
N THR A 56 -11.72 -9.32 -1.20
CA THR A 56 -10.55 -9.64 -0.35
C THR A 56 -9.24 -9.13 -0.94
N ALA A 57 -9.01 -9.36 -2.24
CA ALA A 57 -7.80 -8.89 -2.92
C ALA A 57 -7.76 -7.36 -3.03
N TYR A 58 -8.93 -6.73 -3.25
CA TYR A 58 -9.05 -5.27 -3.20
C TYR A 58 -8.64 -4.72 -1.83
N ASP A 59 -9.14 -5.33 -0.75
CA ASP A 59 -8.86 -4.91 0.62
C ASP A 59 -7.38 -5.05 1.00
N GLU A 60 -6.72 -6.14 0.58
CA GLU A 60 -5.28 -6.32 0.77
C GLU A 60 -4.45 -5.26 0.05
N ILE A 61 -4.81 -4.91 -1.19
CA ILE A 61 -4.16 -3.83 -1.94
C ILE A 61 -4.33 -2.50 -1.22
N MET A 62 -5.53 -2.21 -0.71
CA MET A 62 -5.80 -0.97 0.02
C MET A 62 -5.01 -0.90 1.33
N LYS A 63 -4.94 -1.99 2.10
CA LYS A 63 -4.12 -2.08 3.32
C LYS A 63 -2.64 -1.83 3.05
N ALA A 64 -2.08 -2.47 2.03
CA ALA A 64 -0.68 -2.25 1.67
C ALA A 64 -0.41 -0.82 1.20
N ARG A 65 -1.37 -0.21 0.50
CA ARG A 65 -1.26 1.20 0.11
C ARG A 65 -1.27 2.13 1.30
N MET A 66 -2.14 1.90 2.29
CA MET A 66 -2.17 2.69 3.52
C MET A 66 -0.85 2.61 4.28
N TYR A 67 -0.25 1.42 4.33
CA TYR A 67 1.07 1.24 4.92
C TYR A 67 2.15 2.08 4.20
N ASP A 68 2.17 2.06 2.86
CA ASP A 68 3.07 2.88 2.05
C ASP A 68 2.84 4.39 2.27
N TRP A 69 1.57 4.81 2.31
CA TRP A 69 1.19 6.19 2.60
C TRP A 69 1.68 6.66 3.96
N LEU A 70 1.57 5.81 4.99
CA LEU A 70 1.99 6.16 6.33
C LEU A 70 3.52 6.18 6.49
N HIS A 71 4.21 5.11 6.07
CA HIS A 71 5.62 4.93 6.41
C HIS A 71 6.62 5.37 5.33
N VAL A 72 6.21 5.40 4.07
CA VAL A 72 7.10 5.77 2.96
C VAL A 72 6.83 7.20 2.51
N LYS A 73 5.56 7.58 2.37
CA LYS A 73 5.16 8.92 1.91
C LYS A 73 4.84 9.89 3.04
N ASN A 74 4.69 9.40 4.27
CA ASN A 74 4.35 10.19 5.45
C ASN A 74 3.11 11.09 5.25
N LEU A 75 2.05 10.55 4.66
CA LEU A 75 0.83 11.30 4.38
C LEU A 75 0.01 11.52 5.66
N SER A 76 -0.45 12.74 5.85
CA SER A 76 -1.47 13.06 6.85
C SER A 76 -2.84 12.51 6.44
N PRO A 77 -3.78 12.34 7.40
CA PRO A 77 -5.13 11.89 7.06
C PRO A 77 -5.86 12.75 6.01
N PRO A 78 -5.79 14.10 6.02
CA PRO A 78 -6.38 14.91 4.96
C PRO A 78 -5.77 14.67 3.58
N GLN A 79 -4.46 14.38 3.49
CA GLN A 79 -3.81 14.05 2.22
C GLN A 79 -4.27 12.67 1.70
N VAL A 80 -4.51 11.71 2.59
CA VAL A 80 -5.07 10.40 2.19
C VAL A 80 -6.50 10.52 1.67
N VAL A 81 -7.34 11.37 2.26
CA VAL A 81 -8.69 11.64 1.74
C VAL A 81 -8.60 12.13 0.29
N LYS A 82 -7.74 13.11 0.01
CA LYS A 82 -7.51 13.61 -1.36
C LYS A 82 -7.01 12.53 -2.32
N GLU A 83 -6.13 11.65 -1.87
CA GLU A 83 -5.65 10.53 -2.70
C GLU A 83 -6.75 9.50 -2.99
N LEU A 84 -7.64 9.23 -2.03
CA LEU A 84 -8.79 8.34 -2.23
C LEU A 84 -9.76 8.93 -3.27
N GLU A 85 -10.13 10.20 -3.11
CA GLU A 85 -10.97 10.94 -4.07
C GLU A 85 -10.38 10.92 -5.48
N ARG A 86 -9.09 11.26 -5.61
CA ARG A 86 -8.37 11.28 -6.91
C ARG A 86 -8.42 9.93 -7.64
N THR A 87 -8.54 8.84 -6.91
CA THR A 87 -8.42 7.50 -7.47
C THR A 87 -9.73 6.88 -7.90
N GLY A 88 -10.85 7.59 -7.73
CA GLY A 88 -12.17 7.07 -8.06
C GLY A 88 -12.56 5.87 -7.19
N VAL A 89 -11.82 5.62 -6.10
CA VAL A 89 -12.35 4.84 -4.99
C VAL A 89 -13.51 5.67 -4.48
N ALA A 90 -14.73 5.18 -4.70
CA ALA A 90 -15.98 5.90 -4.47
C ALA A 90 -15.83 6.84 -3.27
N GLU A 91 -16.07 8.13 -3.53
CA GLU A 91 -15.82 9.26 -2.64
C GLU A 91 -16.01 8.83 -1.19
N SER A 92 -14.93 8.82 -0.40
CA SER A 92 -15.02 8.60 1.03
C SER A 92 -15.51 7.21 1.46
N ASN A 93 -14.84 6.12 1.05
CA ASN A 93 -15.06 4.87 1.74
C ASN A 93 -14.65 5.04 3.22
N ALA A 94 -15.65 5.31 4.07
CA ALA A 94 -15.50 5.68 5.47
C ALA A 94 -14.72 4.62 6.24
N TYR A 95 -14.83 3.36 5.81
CA TYR A 95 -14.02 2.26 6.32
C TYR A 95 -12.52 2.53 6.13
N TYR A 96 -12.10 2.87 4.92
CA TYR A 96 -10.69 3.10 4.61
C TYR A 96 -10.16 4.39 5.25
N ILE A 97 -10.98 5.44 5.30
CA ILE A 97 -10.64 6.67 6.02
C ILE A 97 -10.44 6.39 7.50
N ALA A 98 -11.44 5.82 8.19
CA ALA A 98 -11.38 5.53 9.62
C ALA A 98 -10.19 4.61 9.95
N ARG A 99 -9.91 3.63 9.09
CA ARG A 99 -8.77 2.74 9.23
C ARG A 99 -7.44 3.49 9.16
N TYR A 100 -7.28 4.40 8.20
CA TYR A 100 -6.06 5.19 8.09
C TYR A 100 -5.87 6.14 9.28
N TYR A 101 -6.94 6.81 9.71
CA TYR A 101 -6.92 7.67 10.90
C TYR A 101 -6.43 6.92 12.15
N LYS A 102 -6.91 5.69 12.36
CA LYS A 102 -6.45 4.84 13.45
C LYS A 102 -4.95 4.54 13.37
N MET A 103 -4.48 4.06 12.21
CA MET A 103 -3.05 3.74 12.00
C MET A 103 -2.16 4.98 12.22
N TRP A 104 -2.57 6.14 11.71
CA TRP A 104 -1.83 7.38 11.87
C TRP A 104 -1.80 7.83 13.33
N SER A 105 -2.93 7.75 14.05
CA SER A 105 -2.99 8.11 15.47
C SER A 105 -2.09 7.23 16.33
N GLU A 106 -2.11 5.91 16.09
CA GLU A 106 -1.21 4.95 16.75
C GLU A 106 0.26 5.30 16.49
N GLU A 107 0.61 5.67 15.26
CA GLU A 107 1.97 6.07 14.91
C GLU A 107 2.40 7.38 15.59
N GLN A 108 1.51 8.38 15.67
CA GLN A 108 1.82 9.63 16.38
C GLN A 108 2.03 9.40 17.88
N GLN A 109 1.22 8.52 18.50
CA GLN A 109 1.41 8.15 19.91
C GLN A 109 2.77 7.47 20.12
N ARG A 110 3.16 6.57 19.20
CA ARG A 110 4.45 5.88 19.25
C ARG A 110 5.63 6.86 19.14
N LEU A 111 5.55 7.82 18.22
CA LEU A 111 6.57 8.85 18.02
C LEU A 111 6.68 9.76 19.25
N SER A 112 5.55 10.25 19.77
CA SER A 112 5.50 11.09 20.97
C SER A 112 6.13 10.41 22.21
N LYS A 113 5.83 9.13 22.41
CA LYS A 113 6.45 8.34 23.48
C LYS A 113 7.96 8.20 23.29
N ALA A 114 8.40 7.89 22.08
CA ALA A 114 9.82 7.75 21.78
C ALA A 114 10.60 9.05 22.02
N ASP A 115 10.03 10.20 21.66
CA ASP A 115 10.61 11.51 21.91
C ASP A 115 10.70 11.79 23.42
N THR A 116 9.64 11.49 24.16
CA THR A 116 9.62 11.63 25.63
C THR A 116 10.71 10.77 26.29
N ASP A 117 10.80 9.50 25.90
CA ASP A 117 11.81 8.56 26.43
C ASP A 117 13.24 9.02 26.10
N PHE A 118 13.47 9.57 24.90
CA PHE A 118 14.75 10.13 24.51
C PHE A 118 15.13 11.34 25.38
N PHE A 119 14.20 12.27 25.59
CA PHE A 119 14.42 13.44 26.44
C PHE A 119 14.76 13.03 27.88
N LEU A 120 13.99 12.12 28.46
CA LEU A 120 14.22 11.64 29.82
C LEU A 120 15.62 11.00 29.95
N LYS A 121 15.99 10.09 29.04
CA LYS A 121 17.30 9.42 29.06
C LYS A 121 18.46 10.39 28.88
N LYS A 122 18.30 11.41 28.02
CA LYS A 122 19.39 12.32 27.68
C LYS A 122 19.62 13.41 28.73
N TYR A 123 18.55 13.89 29.38
CA TYR A 123 18.59 15.11 30.20
C TYR A 123 18.16 14.93 31.66
N VAL A 124 17.43 13.86 32.00
CA VAL A 124 16.91 13.67 33.38
C VAL A 124 17.73 12.63 34.15
N TRP A 125 18.10 11.50 33.52
CA TRP A 125 18.81 10.40 34.19
C TRP A 125 20.34 10.46 34.09
N LYS A 126 20.92 11.65 33.84
CA LYS A 126 22.38 11.87 33.76
C LYS A 126 23.01 12.52 35.01
N ASN A 127 22.24 12.73 36.06
CA ASN A 127 22.71 13.11 37.39
C ASN A 127 22.59 11.91 38.35
#